data_AF-A0A7V1AFQ5-F1
#
_entry.id   AF-A0A7V1AFQ5-F1
#
_cell.length_a   1.000
_cell.length_b   1.000
_cell.length_c   1.000
_cell.angle_alpha   90.00
_cell.angle_beta   90.00
_cell.angle_gamma   90.00
#
_symmetry.space_group_name_H-M   'P 1'
#
loop_
_entity.id
_entity.type
_entity.pdbx_description
1 polymer ?
#
loop_
_entity_poly.entity_id
_entity_poly.type
_entity_poly.pdbx_seq_one_letter_code
_entity_poly.pdbx_strand_id
1 'polypeptide(L)'
;MKVKLAKTAGFCMGVRRAMNIVLDTANRKKGKLYTYGPLVHNPQAVEMLKQKGVEILGNNSASNATVILRAHGVAPEERKKIKDAGNVICDATCPHVARAHAILKKEIRGGYKAIIVGDRGHAEVNGLLGYAGGKGFVVENIADAENLPEMDKACIIAQTTQDRKIFQGIVEKIRSKIPDIKIFDTICDSTSMRQREVLELAEEVDAMVIVGGKNSANTRRLYEISLSTGVPSFHIEEEGELDRLGLEKYENIGVMAGASTPNWVINKVIDRIKYLLKKRKSGLYRFFENIGEFMVESTLYLSLGAVSMCYASLVFQGIKPSATILSIAFFYVFAVHAFNRYNERLKDEFFDPARTRFFKDYEKILIVSAIIASLAALSLSYILGFMDFIFLLFSYLMGIIYSIRIVPERLQSYIKYKRLKDLPGSKDFLVSLAWAWVIVLIPILNREVYFSYKSMSVLVFVVLTVFIRSIVFDIVSIEGDRIVGRETIPIIIGPKQTQLMLLILAIITGTFMFLSAAFELVPTLGYYLILSPAFIVICFFVFQKRRVQPGTLFEAIIDSNFIFTGLITFLWQLAGG
;
A
#
# COMPACT_ATOMS: atom_id res chain seq x y z
N MET A 1 -7.53 19.90 15.69
CA MET A 1 -6.47 18.89 15.91
C MET A 1 -6.17 18.15 14.63
N LYS A 2 -4.91 18.14 14.19
CA LYS A 2 -4.49 17.53 12.92
C LYS A 2 -3.17 16.78 13.14
N VAL A 3 -3.13 15.54 12.68
CA VAL A 3 -1.87 14.79 12.53
C VAL A 3 -1.40 14.98 11.09
N LYS A 4 -0.19 15.50 10.90
CA LYS A 4 0.39 15.75 9.58
C LYS A 4 1.55 14.79 9.36
N LEU A 5 1.42 13.87 8.39
CA LEU A 5 2.49 12.95 8.02
C LEU A 5 3.35 13.56 6.92
N ALA A 6 4.66 13.62 7.14
CA ALA A 6 5.63 13.99 6.11
C ALA A 6 5.53 13.06 4.88
N LYS A 7 5.56 13.64 3.68
CA LYS A 7 5.51 12.95 2.39
C LYS A 7 6.69 11.99 2.22
N THR A 8 7.86 12.28 2.77
CA THR A 8 9.03 11.43 2.62
C THR A 8 9.19 10.42 3.76
N ALA A 9 8.23 10.36 4.70
CA ALA A 9 8.25 9.41 5.81
C ALA A 9 8.29 7.95 5.33
N GLY A 10 9.12 7.16 6.02
CA GLY A 10 9.26 5.73 5.80
C GLY A 10 10.21 5.36 4.67
N PHE A 11 10.05 4.15 4.14
CA PHE A 11 10.98 3.57 3.17
C PHE A 11 11.29 4.47 1.97
N CYS A 12 12.58 4.73 1.74
CA CYS A 12 13.06 5.31 0.49
C CYS A 12 12.86 4.33 -0.68
N MET A 13 12.99 4.82 -1.92
CA MET A 13 12.78 3.98 -3.12
C MET A 13 13.65 2.72 -3.11
N GLY A 14 14.94 2.84 -2.78
CA GLY A 14 15.87 1.71 -2.75
C GLY A 14 15.50 0.66 -1.70
N VAL A 15 15.17 1.09 -0.48
CA VAL A 15 14.73 0.20 0.60
C VAL A 15 13.39 -0.45 0.27
N ARG A 16 12.42 0.31 -0.23
CA ARG A 16 11.11 -0.20 -0.65
C ARG A 16 11.26 -1.26 -1.74
N ARG A 17 12.11 -1.00 -2.74
CA ARG A 17 12.43 -1.97 -3.80
C ARG A 17 13.02 -3.24 -3.21
N ALA A 18 13.98 -3.13 -2.29
CA ALA A 18 14.61 -4.28 -1.66
C ALA A 18 13.60 -5.12 -0.85
N MET A 19 12.77 -4.47 -0.04
CA MET A 19 11.69 -5.14 0.71
C MET A 19 10.71 -5.88 -0.21
N ASN A 20 10.27 -5.22 -1.29
CA ASN A 20 9.37 -5.82 -2.27
C ASN A 20 9.97 -7.09 -2.90
N ILE A 21 11.22 -7.02 -3.34
CA ILE A 21 11.93 -8.16 -3.94
C ILE A 21 12.00 -9.33 -2.95
N VAL A 22 12.27 -9.05 -1.68
CA VAL A 22 12.37 -10.08 -0.63
C VAL A 22 11.02 -10.75 -0.40
N LEU A 23 9.96 -9.97 -0.22
CA LEU A 23 8.61 -10.48 -0.02
C LEU A 23 8.13 -11.29 -1.24
N ASP A 24 8.29 -10.75 -2.45
CA ASP A 24 7.90 -11.45 -3.69
C ASP A 24 8.67 -12.77 -3.86
N THR A 25 9.96 -12.79 -3.49
CA THR A 25 10.78 -14.02 -3.53
C THR A 25 10.32 -15.03 -2.48
N ALA A 26 10.07 -14.59 -1.24
CA ALA A 26 9.58 -15.43 -0.15
C ALA A 26 8.20 -16.04 -0.46
N ASN A 27 7.33 -15.29 -1.12
CA ASN A 27 5.99 -15.77 -1.48
C ASN A 27 5.98 -16.74 -2.67
N ARG A 28 6.98 -16.66 -3.58
CA ARG A 28 7.01 -17.48 -4.80
C ARG A 28 7.91 -18.71 -4.71
N LYS A 29 9.05 -18.62 -4.01
CA LYS A 29 10.04 -19.69 -3.98
C LYS A 29 9.84 -20.61 -2.79
N LYS A 30 10.04 -21.90 -3.04
CA LYS A 30 10.26 -22.90 -1.99
C LYS A 30 11.76 -23.10 -1.81
N GLY A 31 12.22 -23.24 -0.56
CA GLY A 31 13.63 -23.48 -0.22
C GLY A 31 14.20 -22.40 0.69
N LYS A 32 15.48 -22.55 1.05
CA LYS A 32 16.19 -21.63 1.95
C LYS A 32 16.38 -20.26 1.30
N LEU A 33 15.97 -19.21 2.00
CA LEU A 33 16.05 -17.83 1.54
C LEU A 33 16.82 -17.00 2.55
N TYR A 34 17.91 -16.38 2.09
CA TYR A 34 18.77 -15.55 2.93
C TYR A 34 18.88 -14.13 2.42
N THR A 35 19.02 -13.15 3.30
CA THR A 35 19.55 -11.82 2.96
C THR A 35 21.04 -11.76 3.28
N TYR A 36 21.84 -11.18 2.39
CA TYR A 36 23.27 -10.96 2.65
C TYR A 36 23.45 -9.76 3.58
N GLY A 37 23.51 -10.04 4.88
CA GLY A 37 23.39 -9.04 5.96
C GLY A 37 21.94 -8.60 6.22
N PRO A 38 21.71 -7.75 7.24
CA PRO A 38 20.39 -7.19 7.51
C PRO A 38 19.89 -6.38 6.32
N LEU A 39 18.66 -6.68 5.85
CA LEU A 39 18.04 -5.97 4.73
C LEU A 39 17.83 -4.48 5.04
N VAL A 40 17.35 -4.21 6.25
CA VAL A 40 17.10 -2.87 6.80
C VAL A 40 17.49 -2.84 8.27
N HIS A 41 17.83 -1.66 8.78
CA HIS A 41 18.07 -1.43 10.20
C HIS A 41 16.76 -1.03 10.88
N ASN A 42 15.83 -2.00 10.99
CA ASN A 42 14.57 -1.87 11.72
C ASN A 42 14.18 -3.22 12.34
N PRO A 43 14.11 -3.34 13.67
CA PRO A 43 13.86 -4.62 14.35
C PRO A 43 12.55 -5.30 13.94
N GLN A 44 11.46 -4.52 13.84
CA GLN A 44 10.14 -5.04 13.48
C GLN A 44 10.09 -5.58 12.04
N ALA A 45 10.80 -4.92 11.12
CA ALA A 45 10.92 -5.41 9.74
C ALA A 45 11.76 -6.69 9.65
N VAL A 46 12.83 -6.80 10.43
CA VAL A 46 13.66 -8.02 10.50
C VAL A 46 12.87 -9.18 11.06
N GLU A 47 12.11 -8.97 12.13
CA GLU A 47 11.29 -10.01 12.75
C GLU A 47 10.17 -10.49 11.80
N MET A 48 9.49 -9.59 11.10
CA MET A 48 8.50 -9.94 10.08
C MET A 48 9.09 -10.81 8.96
N LEU A 49 10.29 -10.46 8.48
CA LEU A 49 11.00 -11.24 7.46
C LEU A 49 11.38 -12.64 7.98
N LYS A 50 11.82 -12.74 9.24
CA LYS A 50 12.12 -14.01 9.88
C LYS A 50 10.88 -14.91 9.99
N GLN A 51 9.74 -14.36 10.37
CA GLN A 51 8.45 -15.07 10.39
C GLN A 51 8.02 -15.54 8.99
N LYS A 52 8.52 -14.89 7.94
CA LYS A 52 8.35 -15.27 6.53
C LYS A 52 9.39 -16.29 6.03
N GLY A 53 10.25 -16.80 6.90
CA GLY A 53 11.30 -17.77 6.54
C GLY A 53 12.49 -17.14 5.82
N VAL A 54 12.68 -15.83 5.96
CA VAL A 54 13.85 -15.11 5.43
C VAL A 54 14.86 -14.91 6.56
N GLU A 55 16.00 -15.58 6.45
CA GLU A 55 17.07 -15.50 7.45
C GLU A 55 18.20 -14.57 7.00
N ILE A 56 18.97 -14.03 7.94
CA ILE A 56 20.19 -13.29 7.61
C ILE A 56 21.32 -14.29 7.43
N LEU A 57 22.05 -14.18 6.31
CA LEU A 57 23.24 -14.99 6.09
C LEU A 57 24.32 -14.56 7.09
N GLY A 58 24.68 -15.46 8.02
CA GLY A 58 25.77 -15.27 8.96
C GLY A 58 27.15 -15.53 8.33
N ASN A 59 28.17 -15.76 9.16
CA ASN A 59 29.53 -16.07 8.70
C ASN A 59 29.65 -17.42 7.98
N ASN A 60 28.64 -18.29 8.10
CA ASN A 60 28.60 -19.58 7.41
C ASN A 60 28.12 -19.39 5.97
N SER A 61 28.80 -20.05 5.02
CA SER A 61 28.38 -20.05 3.62
C SER A 61 27.07 -20.84 3.47
N ALA A 62 26.04 -20.22 2.88
CA ALA A 62 24.89 -20.97 2.39
C ALA A 62 25.28 -21.69 1.08
N SER A 63 24.68 -22.85 0.84
CA SER A 63 24.76 -23.56 -0.44
C SER A 63 23.36 -24.00 -0.85
N ASN A 64 23.10 -24.03 -2.16
CA ASN A 64 21.81 -24.36 -2.76
C ASN A 64 20.64 -23.52 -2.21
N ALA A 65 20.90 -22.25 -1.87
CA ALA A 65 19.91 -21.31 -1.37
C ALA A 65 19.67 -20.17 -2.36
N THR A 66 18.60 -19.40 -2.15
CA THR A 66 18.47 -18.08 -2.77
C THR A 66 19.04 -17.04 -1.81
N VAL A 67 19.98 -16.21 -2.29
CA VAL A 67 20.61 -15.14 -1.51
C VAL A 67 20.24 -13.80 -2.10
N ILE A 68 19.63 -12.94 -1.29
CA ILE A 68 19.21 -11.60 -1.66
C ILE A 68 20.30 -10.60 -1.29
N LEU A 69 20.81 -9.87 -2.29
CA LEU A 69 21.73 -8.76 -2.08
C LEU A 69 20.95 -7.52 -1.65
N ARG A 70 21.34 -6.89 -0.55
CA ARG A 70 20.65 -5.72 -0.01
C ARG A 70 20.88 -4.44 -0.83
N ALA A 71 20.14 -3.38 -0.52
CA ALA A 71 20.14 -2.13 -1.29
C ALA A 71 21.53 -1.47 -1.47
N HIS A 72 22.45 -1.69 -0.53
CA HIS A 72 23.82 -1.17 -0.54
C HIS A 72 24.74 -1.87 -1.56
N GLY A 73 24.28 -2.96 -2.19
CA GLY A 73 25.10 -3.77 -3.08
C GLY A 73 26.20 -4.54 -2.37
N VAL A 74 27.04 -5.21 -3.16
CA VAL A 74 28.20 -6.00 -2.70
C VAL A 74 29.34 -5.88 -3.72
N ALA A 75 30.55 -6.16 -3.27
CA ALA A 75 31.73 -6.24 -4.14
C ALA A 75 31.61 -7.37 -5.18
N PRO A 76 32.26 -7.25 -6.36
CA PRO A 76 32.28 -8.30 -7.39
C PRO A 76 32.78 -9.66 -6.87
N GLU A 77 33.77 -9.66 -5.99
CA GLU A 77 34.38 -10.85 -5.40
C GLU A 77 33.40 -11.57 -4.48
N GLU A 78 32.70 -10.84 -3.60
CA GLU A 78 31.66 -11.39 -2.74
C GLU A 78 30.49 -11.95 -3.55
N ARG A 79 30.08 -11.24 -4.61
CA ARG A 79 29.06 -11.72 -5.54
C ARG A 79 29.48 -13.03 -6.20
N LYS A 80 30.76 -13.16 -6.58
CA LYS A 80 31.32 -14.38 -7.15
C LYS A 80 31.32 -15.52 -6.12
N LYS A 81 31.80 -15.28 -4.90
CA LYS A 81 31.78 -16.27 -3.79
C LYS A 81 30.39 -16.83 -3.54
N ILE A 82 29.37 -15.99 -3.47
CA ILE A 82 27.98 -16.42 -3.26
C ILE A 82 27.52 -17.34 -4.41
N LYS A 83 27.84 -16.98 -5.65
CA LYS A 83 27.46 -17.75 -6.84
C LYS A 83 28.21 -19.09 -6.92
N ASP A 84 29.52 -19.08 -6.66
CA ASP A 84 30.39 -20.26 -6.72
C ASP A 84 30.01 -21.31 -5.66
N ALA A 85 29.38 -20.89 -4.55
CA ALA A 85 28.79 -21.79 -3.54
C ALA A 85 27.45 -22.46 -3.96
N GLY A 86 27.04 -22.30 -5.23
CA GLY A 86 25.82 -22.92 -5.78
C GLY A 86 24.52 -22.16 -5.48
N ASN A 87 24.60 -20.90 -5.03
CA ASN A 87 23.42 -20.12 -4.69
C ASN A 87 22.84 -19.37 -5.89
N VAL A 88 21.53 -19.15 -5.85
CA VAL A 88 20.83 -18.25 -6.77
C VAL A 88 20.82 -16.84 -6.18
N ILE A 89 21.41 -15.88 -6.89
CA ILE A 89 21.46 -14.49 -6.46
C ILE A 89 20.20 -13.74 -6.90
N CYS A 90 19.55 -13.07 -5.96
CA CYS A 90 18.51 -12.07 -6.24
C CYS A 90 19.06 -10.68 -5.89
N ASP A 91 19.22 -9.81 -6.89
CA ASP A 91 19.91 -8.53 -6.70
C ASP A 91 18.94 -7.38 -6.38
N ALA A 92 18.88 -7.03 -5.09
CA ALA A 92 18.06 -5.93 -4.58
C ALA A 92 18.83 -4.61 -4.44
N THR A 93 20.04 -4.49 -5.04
CA THR A 93 20.85 -3.26 -5.03
C THR A 93 20.03 -2.06 -5.51
N CYS A 94 20.18 -0.93 -4.83
CA CYS A 94 19.53 0.32 -5.19
C CYS A 94 20.01 0.78 -6.58
N PRO A 95 19.12 1.21 -7.49
CA PRO A 95 19.53 1.72 -8.81
C PRO A 95 20.55 2.87 -8.76
N HIS A 96 20.54 3.70 -7.72
CA HIS A 96 21.55 4.75 -7.52
C HIS A 96 22.94 4.16 -7.21
N VAL A 97 23.00 3.15 -6.35
CA VAL A 97 24.23 2.42 -6.02
C VAL A 97 24.75 1.64 -7.23
N ALA A 98 23.86 0.95 -7.96
CA ALA A 98 24.21 0.25 -9.18
C ALA A 98 24.76 1.19 -10.27
N ARG A 99 24.24 2.43 -10.35
CA ARG A 99 24.79 3.47 -11.23
C ARG A 99 26.20 3.86 -10.80
N ALA A 100 26.45 4.04 -9.49
CA ALA A 100 27.77 4.34 -8.97
C ALA A 100 28.78 3.23 -9.30
N HIS A 101 28.40 1.95 -9.13
CA HIS A 101 29.21 0.80 -9.56
C HIS A 101 29.51 0.82 -11.06
N ALA A 102 28.53 1.17 -11.90
CA ALA A 102 28.69 1.21 -13.36
C ALA A 102 29.63 2.33 -13.82
N ILE A 103 29.50 3.53 -13.23
CA ILE A 103 30.41 4.67 -13.47
C ILE A 103 31.84 4.25 -13.10
N LEU A 104 32.01 3.75 -11.88
CA LEU A 104 33.31 3.37 -11.36
C LEU A 104 33.98 2.31 -12.25
N LYS A 105 33.25 1.26 -12.62
CA LYS A 105 33.74 0.22 -13.54
C LYS A 105 34.19 0.78 -14.90
N LYS A 106 33.48 1.78 -15.42
CA LYS A 106 33.83 2.43 -16.70
C LYS A 106 35.12 3.25 -16.56
N GLU A 107 35.23 4.07 -15.53
CA GLU A 107 36.41 4.95 -15.37
C GLU A 107 37.68 4.18 -15.02
N ILE A 108 37.59 3.13 -14.21
CA ILE A 108 38.72 2.22 -13.94
C ILE A 108 39.23 1.55 -15.23
N ARG A 109 38.32 1.15 -16.13
CA ARG A 109 38.70 0.63 -17.46
C ARG A 109 39.35 1.69 -18.35
N GLY A 110 38.98 2.96 -18.15
CA GLY A 110 39.60 4.12 -18.81
C GLY A 110 40.96 4.53 -18.22
N GLY A 111 41.49 3.78 -17.24
CA GLY A 111 42.80 4.03 -16.64
C GLY A 111 42.79 4.99 -15.45
N TYR A 112 41.63 5.43 -14.98
CA TYR A 112 41.53 6.29 -13.79
C TYR A 112 41.72 5.48 -12.51
N LYS A 113 42.33 6.10 -11.49
CA LYS A 113 42.20 5.65 -10.09
C LYS A 113 40.89 6.18 -9.50
N ALA A 114 40.39 5.58 -8.43
CA ALA A 114 39.13 5.98 -7.81
C ALA A 114 39.34 6.61 -6.44
N ILE A 115 38.72 7.77 -6.23
CA ILE A 115 38.61 8.43 -4.94
C ILE A 115 37.15 8.32 -4.52
N ILE A 116 36.89 7.54 -3.49
CA ILE A 116 35.56 7.25 -2.98
C ILE A 116 35.35 8.09 -1.72
N VAL A 117 34.49 9.10 -1.81
CA VAL A 117 34.13 9.95 -0.67
C VAL A 117 32.98 9.31 0.09
N GLY A 118 33.24 8.87 1.31
CA GLY A 118 32.25 8.17 2.14
C GLY A 118 32.88 7.46 3.33
N ASP A 119 32.04 6.82 4.15
CA ASP A 119 32.42 6.22 5.42
C ASP A 119 33.16 4.88 5.22
N ARG A 120 34.37 4.77 5.77
CA ARG A 120 35.16 3.53 5.76
C ARG A 120 34.40 2.43 6.48
N GLY A 121 34.44 1.23 5.91
CA GLY A 121 33.74 0.07 6.46
C GLY A 121 32.23 0.06 6.18
N HIS A 122 31.65 1.14 5.66
CA HIS A 122 30.25 1.12 5.21
C HIS A 122 30.09 0.17 4.02
N ALA A 123 29.01 -0.63 4.01
CA ALA A 123 28.86 -1.70 3.03
C ALA A 123 28.78 -1.21 1.58
N GLU A 124 28.23 -0.02 1.36
CA GLU A 124 28.21 0.60 0.03
C GLU A 124 29.62 1.01 -0.44
N VAL A 125 30.44 1.56 0.47
CA VAL A 125 31.83 1.94 0.19
C VAL A 125 32.69 0.70 -0.07
N ASN A 126 32.49 -0.38 0.69
CA ASN A 126 33.14 -1.67 0.44
C ASN A 126 32.75 -2.24 -0.94
N GLY A 127 31.48 -2.07 -1.35
CA GLY A 127 31.02 -2.38 -2.70
C GLY A 127 31.82 -1.61 -3.75
N LEU A 128 31.87 -0.28 -3.64
CA LEU A 128 32.62 0.60 -4.55
C LEU A 128 34.11 0.22 -4.61
N LEU A 129 34.76 -0.03 -3.47
CA LEU A 129 36.16 -0.47 -3.41
C LEU A 129 36.39 -1.77 -4.19
N GLY A 130 35.48 -2.74 -4.08
CA GLY A 130 35.54 -3.97 -4.88
C GLY A 130 35.49 -3.69 -6.38
N TYR A 131 34.59 -2.80 -6.82
CA TYR A 131 34.54 -2.37 -8.22
C TYR A 131 35.76 -1.56 -8.67
N ALA A 132 36.49 -0.93 -7.74
CA ALA A 132 37.75 -0.25 -8.02
C ALA A 132 38.93 -1.20 -8.25
N GLY A 133 38.81 -2.49 -7.88
CA GLY A 133 39.80 -3.52 -8.19
C GLY A 133 41.21 -3.21 -7.68
N GLY A 134 41.32 -2.71 -6.44
CA GLY A 134 42.60 -2.33 -5.81
C GLY A 134 43.13 -0.95 -6.19
N LYS A 135 42.43 -0.19 -7.05
CA LYS A 135 42.80 1.19 -7.45
C LYS A 135 41.94 2.26 -6.76
N GLY A 136 41.30 1.92 -5.65
CA GLY A 136 40.38 2.79 -4.93
C GLY A 136 40.94 3.30 -3.60
N PHE A 137 40.67 4.57 -3.29
CA PHE A 137 41.08 5.24 -2.06
C PHE A 137 39.83 5.84 -1.39
N VAL A 138 39.62 5.56 -0.10
CA VAL A 138 38.50 6.11 0.66
C VAL A 138 38.92 7.40 1.36
N VAL A 139 38.11 8.43 1.22
CA VAL A 139 38.30 9.76 1.82
C VAL A 139 37.06 10.10 2.63
N GLU A 140 37.18 10.19 3.95
CA GLU A 140 36.07 10.56 4.85
C GLU A 140 36.06 12.06 5.12
N ASN A 141 37.23 12.70 5.11
CA ASN A 141 37.42 14.09 5.52
C ASN A 141 38.55 14.79 4.72
N ILE A 142 38.77 16.08 5.02
CA ILE A 142 39.78 16.90 4.33
C ILE A 142 41.22 16.39 4.59
N ALA A 143 41.51 15.88 5.80
CA ALA A 143 42.85 15.35 6.13
C ALA A 143 43.17 14.08 5.32
N ASP A 144 42.18 13.23 5.06
CA ASP A 144 42.34 12.08 4.16
C ASP A 144 42.67 12.52 2.73
N ALA A 145 42.05 13.60 2.25
CA ALA A 145 42.35 14.18 0.94
C ALA A 145 43.77 14.77 0.88
N GLU A 146 44.31 15.18 2.03
CA GLU A 146 45.68 15.66 2.12
C GLU A 146 46.71 14.54 1.92
N ASN A 147 46.40 13.34 2.42
CA ASN A 147 47.27 12.17 2.41
C ASN A 147 47.10 11.24 1.19
N LEU A 148 46.34 11.66 0.17
CA LEU A 148 46.22 10.90 -1.07
C LEU A 148 47.57 10.78 -1.79
N PRO A 149 47.92 9.61 -2.35
CA PRO A 149 49.14 9.47 -3.14
C PRO A 149 49.03 10.25 -4.44
N GLU A 150 50.17 10.53 -5.09
CA GLU A 150 50.19 11.17 -6.39
C GLU A 150 49.50 10.32 -7.47
N MET A 151 48.71 10.99 -8.31
CA MET A 151 47.94 10.37 -9.39
C MET A 151 47.87 11.33 -10.58
N ASP A 152 48.11 10.82 -11.79
CA ASP A 152 47.90 11.61 -13.02
C ASP A 152 46.41 11.70 -13.38
N LYS A 153 45.66 10.62 -13.13
CA LYS A 153 44.25 10.47 -13.48
C LYS A 153 43.43 9.90 -12.34
N ALA A 154 42.39 10.61 -11.90
CA ALA A 154 41.46 10.11 -10.89
C ALA A 154 40.00 10.43 -11.18
N CYS A 155 39.11 9.54 -10.78
CA CYS A 155 37.67 9.78 -10.73
C CYS A 155 37.23 9.88 -9.26
N ILE A 156 36.50 10.95 -8.92
CA ILE A 156 35.88 11.11 -7.61
C ILE A 156 34.43 10.63 -7.71
N ILE A 157 34.02 9.78 -6.79
CA ILE A 157 32.65 9.29 -6.63
C ILE A 157 32.24 9.36 -5.15
N ALA A 158 30.96 9.59 -4.88
CA ALA A 158 30.43 9.69 -3.52
C ALA A 158 29.60 8.47 -3.11
N GLN A 159 29.66 8.10 -1.84
CA GLN A 159 28.61 7.28 -1.23
C GLN A 159 27.25 7.99 -1.37
N THR A 160 26.20 7.24 -1.72
CA THR A 160 24.88 7.80 -2.02
C THR A 160 24.25 8.55 -0.85
N THR A 161 24.68 8.27 0.39
CA THR A 161 24.22 8.93 1.61
C THR A 161 25.16 10.02 2.13
N GLN A 162 26.22 10.37 1.38
CA GLN A 162 27.21 11.36 1.82
C GLN A 162 26.63 12.77 1.90
N ASP A 163 27.14 13.59 2.82
CA ASP A 163 26.79 15.01 2.89
C ASP A 163 27.40 15.78 1.70
N ARG A 164 26.54 16.55 0.99
CA ARG A 164 26.95 17.31 -0.21
C ARG A 164 27.99 18.40 0.10
N LYS A 165 27.90 19.06 1.26
CA LYS A 165 28.86 20.13 1.62
C LYS A 165 30.23 19.52 1.89
N ILE A 166 30.27 18.42 2.64
CA ILE A 166 31.52 17.68 2.89
C ILE A 166 32.13 17.20 1.57
N PHE A 167 31.32 16.61 0.69
CA PHE A 167 31.76 16.17 -0.63
C PHE A 167 32.37 17.31 -1.46
N GLN A 168 31.69 18.45 -1.54
CA GLN A 168 32.18 19.62 -2.27
C GLN A 168 33.51 20.14 -1.70
N GLY A 169 33.63 20.29 -0.38
CA GLY A 169 34.88 20.72 0.26
C GLY A 169 36.05 19.77 -0.02
N ILE A 170 35.79 18.45 -0.02
CA ILE A 170 36.80 17.44 -0.39
C ILE A 170 37.17 17.56 -1.86
N VAL A 171 36.20 17.70 -2.76
CA VAL A 171 36.44 17.86 -4.20
C VAL A 171 37.30 19.08 -4.49
N GLU A 172 37.00 20.22 -3.86
CA GLU A 172 37.77 21.46 -4.00
C GLU A 172 39.23 21.28 -3.59
N LYS A 173 39.48 20.59 -2.47
CA LYS A 173 40.83 20.30 -1.97
C LYS A 173 41.63 19.38 -2.90
N ILE A 174 40.97 18.44 -3.57
CA ILE A 174 41.64 17.46 -4.44
C ILE A 174 41.89 18.05 -5.84
N ARG A 175 41.04 18.96 -6.31
CA ARG A 175 41.08 19.51 -7.67
C ARG A 175 42.43 20.12 -8.04
N SER A 176 43.14 20.71 -7.08
CA SER A 176 44.46 21.32 -7.31
C SER A 176 45.62 20.31 -7.32
N LYS A 177 45.39 19.04 -6.96
CA LYS A 177 46.44 18.02 -6.82
C LYS A 177 46.52 17.03 -7.98
N ILE A 178 45.46 16.89 -8.77
CA ILE A 178 45.34 15.83 -9.78
C ILE A 178 45.09 16.47 -11.16
N PRO A 179 45.98 16.28 -12.14
CA PRO A 179 45.87 16.93 -13.46
C PRO A 179 44.60 16.59 -14.24
N ASP A 180 44.24 15.31 -14.35
CA ASP A 180 43.06 14.83 -15.09
C ASP A 180 42.06 14.21 -14.10
N ILE A 181 41.13 15.05 -13.65
CA ILE A 181 40.13 14.69 -12.65
C ILE A 181 38.72 14.67 -13.23
N LYS A 182 37.99 13.58 -12.98
CA LYS A 182 36.56 13.45 -13.29
C LYS A 182 35.76 13.37 -12.01
N ILE A 183 34.71 14.16 -11.89
CA ILE A 183 33.90 14.24 -10.67
C ILE A 183 32.50 13.73 -10.99
N PHE A 184 32.03 12.75 -10.22
CA PHE A 184 30.69 12.20 -10.33
C PHE A 184 29.97 12.35 -8.99
N ASP A 185 29.06 13.32 -8.91
CA ASP A 185 28.15 13.43 -7.78
C ASP A 185 27.10 12.31 -7.86
N THR A 186 27.32 11.26 -7.08
CA THR A 186 26.43 10.10 -6.94
C THR A 186 25.56 10.16 -5.70
N ILE A 187 25.52 11.30 -4.99
CA ILE A 187 24.72 11.48 -3.78
C ILE A 187 23.23 11.46 -4.14
N CYS A 188 22.45 10.68 -3.39
CA CYS A 188 21.01 10.59 -3.54
C CYS A 188 20.30 11.63 -2.67
N ASP A 189 19.38 12.39 -3.27
CA ASP A 189 18.62 13.45 -2.60
C ASP A 189 17.67 12.95 -1.51
N SER A 190 17.47 11.64 -1.37
CA SER A 190 16.48 11.05 -0.46
C SER A 190 16.66 11.47 1.01
N THR A 191 17.90 11.62 1.47
CA THR A 191 18.19 12.08 2.83
C THR A 191 17.93 13.58 2.95
N SER A 192 18.46 14.39 2.03
CA SER A 192 18.28 15.85 2.05
C SER A 192 16.83 16.31 1.95
N MET A 193 16.01 15.63 1.12
CA MET A 193 14.58 15.91 1.01
C MET A 193 13.83 15.65 2.32
N ARG A 194 14.19 14.57 3.02
CA ARG A 194 13.61 14.24 4.34
C ARG A 194 13.94 15.28 5.39
N GLN A 195 15.20 15.71 5.43
CA GLN A 195 15.66 16.71 6.37
C GLN A 195 14.99 18.07 6.12
N ARG A 196 14.86 18.47 4.85
CA ARG A 196 14.13 19.67 4.48
C ARG A 196 12.66 19.60 4.89
N GLU A 197 12.01 18.46 4.63
CA GLU A 197 10.61 18.29 5.00
C GLU A 197 10.39 18.28 6.53
N VAL A 198 11.37 17.85 7.33
CA VAL A 198 11.30 18.04 8.79
C VAL A 198 11.26 19.51 9.16
N LEU A 199 12.12 20.33 8.54
CA LEU A 199 12.14 21.78 8.78
C LEU A 199 10.81 22.43 8.36
N GLU A 200 10.36 22.15 7.13
CA GLU A 200 9.08 22.66 6.60
C GLU A 200 7.90 22.23 7.47
N LEU A 201 7.86 20.96 7.91
CA LEU A 201 6.76 20.46 8.72
C LEU A 201 6.76 21.06 10.13
N ALA A 202 7.93 21.28 10.72
CA ALA A 202 8.08 21.89 12.04
C ALA A 202 7.51 23.32 12.09
N GLU A 203 7.54 24.07 11.00
CA GLU A 203 6.94 25.41 10.91
C GLU A 203 5.41 25.39 11.01
N GLU A 204 4.77 24.23 10.79
CA GLU A 204 3.31 24.13 10.73
C GLU A 204 2.65 23.32 11.87
N VAL A 205 3.43 22.93 12.90
CA VAL A 205 2.99 22.01 13.97
C VAL A 205 3.50 22.43 15.35
N ASP A 206 2.80 21.99 16.40
CA ASP A 206 3.14 22.33 17.79
C ASP A 206 4.10 21.30 18.41
N ALA A 207 4.17 20.10 17.82
CA ALA A 207 5.09 19.04 18.21
C ALA A 207 5.43 18.11 17.04
N MET A 208 6.61 17.50 17.10
CA MET A 208 7.11 16.56 16.11
C MET A 208 7.34 15.17 16.72
N VAL A 209 6.92 14.13 16.02
CA VAL A 209 7.19 12.73 16.36
C VAL A 209 8.02 12.10 15.23
N ILE A 210 9.23 11.66 15.56
CA ILE A 210 10.19 11.05 14.65
C ILE A 210 10.24 9.55 14.92
N VAL A 211 9.81 8.75 13.93
CA VAL A 211 9.62 7.30 14.08
C VAL A 211 10.77 6.52 13.43
N GLY A 212 11.41 5.65 14.19
CA GLY A 212 12.34 4.65 13.69
C GLY A 212 13.38 4.23 14.72
N GLY A 213 14.17 3.22 14.38
CA GLY A 213 15.13 2.61 15.30
C GLY A 213 16.08 3.63 15.96
N LYS A 214 16.34 3.49 17.26
CA LYS A 214 17.28 4.32 18.04
C LYS A 214 18.71 4.23 17.54
N ASN A 215 19.06 3.08 16.95
CA ASN A 215 20.36 2.83 16.33
C ASN A 215 20.47 3.33 14.88
N SER A 216 19.42 3.93 14.32
CA SER A 216 19.43 4.48 12.95
C SER A 216 20.02 5.89 12.95
N ALA A 217 21.25 6.04 12.44
CA ALA A 217 21.90 7.35 12.30
C ALA A 217 21.04 8.35 11.50
N ASN A 218 20.38 7.89 10.44
CA ASN A 218 19.47 8.74 9.66
C ASN A 218 18.26 9.21 10.49
N THR A 219 17.65 8.31 11.29
CA THR A 219 16.50 8.67 12.12
C THR A 219 16.91 9.64 13.23
N ARG A 220 18.04 9.37 13.90
CA ARG A 220 18.62 10.27 14.90
C ARG A 220 18.89 11.66 14.33
N ARG A 221 19.43 11.74 13.11
CA ARG A 221 19.67 13.02 12.43
C ARG A 221 18.38 13.80 12.16
N LEU A 222 17.30 13.13 11.74
CA LEU A 222 15.99 13.78 11.55
C LEU A 222 15.46 14.33 12.89
N TYR A 223 15.67 13.60 13.98
CA TYR A 223 15.31 14.05 15.33
C TYR A 223 16.13 15.26 15.79
N GLU A 224 17.45 15.26 15.60
CA GLU A 224 18.31 16.41 15.91
C GLU A 224 17.91 17.67 15.12
N ILE A 225 17.58 17.51 13.84
CA ILE A 225 17.12 18.62 12.99
C ILE A 225 15.78 19.15 13.51
N SER A 226 14.85 18.25 13.84
CA SER A 226 13.57 18.62 14.44
C SER A 226 13.77 19.41 15.74
N LEU A 227 14.65 18.95 16.63
CA LEU A 227 14.99 19.67 17.86
C LEU A 227 15.58 21.06 17.60
N SER A 228 16.41 21.21 16.57
CA SER A 228 17.04 22.50 16.24
C SER A 228 16.03 23.57 15.80
N THR A 229 14.80 23.20 15.45
CA THR A 229 13.72 24.16 15.12
C THR A 229 13.10 24.81 16.36
N GLY A 230 13.39 24.29 17.56
CA GLY A 230 12.74 24.71 18.80
C GLY A 230 11.37 24.07 19.07
N VAL A 231 10.82 23.32 18.12
CA VAL A 231 9.57 22.58 18.30
C VAL A 231 9.79 21.36 19.19
N PRO A 232 8.94 21.11 20.22
CA PRO A 232 8.98 19.89 21.01
C PRO A 232 9.00 18.65 20.12
N SER A 233 10.09 17.89 20.20
CA SER A 233 10.34 16.75 19.31
C SER A 233 10.52 15.49 20.12
N PHE A 234 10.01 14.36 19.60
CA PHE A 234 10.07 13.06 20.26
C PHE A 234 10.57 11.98 19.30
N HIS A 235 11.57 11.19 19.72
CA HIS A 235 12.05 10.03 18.96
C HIS A 235 11.49 8.75 19.57
N ILE A 236 10.72 8.00 18.79
CA ILE A 236 10.12 6.71 19.19
C ILE A 236 10.43 5.60 18.17
N GLU A 237 10.41 4.35 18.64
CA GLU A 237 10.49 3.14 17.83
C GLU A 237 9.11 2.50 17.62
N GLU A 238 8.20 2.62 18.59
CA GLU A 238 6.87 2.00 18.56
C GLU A 238 5.77 2.85 19.21
N GLU A 239 4.51 2.52 18.91
CA GLU A 239 3.35 3.30 19.36
C GLU A 239 3.13 3.31 20.88
N GLY A 240 3.61 2.29 21.60
CA GLY A 240 3.47 2.20 23.06
C GLY A 240 4.25 3.28 23.81
N GLU A 241 5.32 3.83 23.21
CA GLU A 241 6.12 4.89 23.83
C GLU A 241 5.35 6.22 23.92
N LEU A 242 4.33 6.42 23.06
CA LEU A 242 3.55 7.67 22.98
C LEU A 242 2.78 8.00 24.26
N ASP A 243 2.38 6.98 25.01
CA ASP A 243 1.51 7.13 26.19
C ASP A 243 2.17 7.92 27.33
N ARG A 244 3.50 8.00 27.32
CA ARG A 244 4.30 8.68 28.35
C ARG A 244 4.73 10.09 27.95
N LEU A 245 4.42 10.52 26.72
CA LEU A 245 4.94 11.76 26.14
C LEU A 245 4.04 12.99 26.41
N GLY A 246 2.83 12.77 26.93
CA GLY A 246 1.88 13.86 27.20
C GLY A 246 1.49 14.61 25.92
N LEU A 247 1.30 13.90 24.81
CA LEU A 247 1.00 14.49 23.50
C LEU A 247 -0.36 15.19 23.46
N GLU A 248 -1.23 14.92 24.42
CA GLU A 248 -2.57 15.48 24.50
C GLU A 248 -2.55 17.01 24.56
N LYS A 249 -1.48 17.64 25.05
CA LYS A 249 -1.38 19.11 25.13
C LYS A 249 -1.20 19.80 23.77
N TYR A 250 -0.78 19.09 22.73
CA TYR A 250 -0.53 19.65 21.40
C TYR A 250 -1.75 19.50 20.48
N GLU A 251 -2.00 20.46 19.58
CA GLU A 251 -3.14 20.40 18.65
C GLU A 251 -2.75 19.90 17.26
N ASN A 252 -1.59 20.31 16.78
CA ASN A 252 -1.02 19.95 15.49
C ASN A 252 0.25 19.15 15.74
N ILE A 253 0.24 17.87 15.36
CA ILE A 253 1.38 16.97 15.56
C ILE A 253 1.90 16.55 14.18
N GLY A 254 3.15 16.90 13.91
CA GLY A 254 3.89 16.42 12.74
C GLY A 254 4.47 15.04 13.01
N VAL A 255 4.39 14.16 12.02
CA VAL A 255 4.97 12.81 12.08
C VAL A 255 5.92 12.64 10.92
N MET A 256 7.16 12.26 11.23
CA MET A 256 8.18 11.91 10.27
C MET A 256 8.76 10.54 10.61
N ALA A 257 9.33 9.84 9.63
CA ALA A 257 9.93 8.54 9.86
C ALA A 257 11.21 8.33 9.05
N GLY A 258 12.14 7.56 9.62
CA GLY A 258 13.40 7.21 8.98
C GLY A 258 13.23 6.40 7.69
N ALA A 259 14.26 6.39 6.85
CA ALA A 259 14.26 5.70 5.56
C ALA A 259 14.18 4.15 5.66
N SER A 260 14.33 3.60 6.86
CA SER A 260 14.20 2.17 7.19
C SER A 260 12.93 1.86 8.00
N THR A 261 12.06 2.83 8.24
CA THR A 261 10.81 2.61 8.98
C THR A 261 9.70 2.19 8.00
N PRO A 262 9.07 1.03 8.20
CA PRO A 262 7.97 0.57 7.34
C PRO A 262 6.66 1.31 7.60
N ASN A 263 5.75 1.35 6.61
CA ASN A 263 4.52 2.15 6.77
C ASN A 263 3.60 1.60 7.85
N TRP A 264 3.58 0.28 8.11
CA TRP A 264 2.73 -0.30 9.15
C TRP A 264 3.07 0.23 10.54
N VAL A 265 4.36 0.49 10.82
CA VAL A 265 4.81 1.08 12.09
C VAL A 265 4.38 2.55 12.18
N ILE A 266 4.52 3.29 11.07
CA ILE A 266 4.09 4.69 10.98
C ILE A 266 2.57 4.81 11.20
N ASN A 267 1.78 3.90 10.60
CA ASN A 267 0.33 3.87 10.76
C ASN A 267 -0.06 3.57 12.20
N LYS A 268 0.58 2.58 12.87
CA LYS A 268 0.35 2.28 14.29
C LYS A 268 0.59 3.50 15.18
N VAL A 269 1.69 4.22 14.96
CA VAL A 269 2.02 5.46 15.66
C VAL A 269 0.93 6.52 15.43
N ILE A 270 0.55 6.78 14.18
CA ILE A 270 -0.44 7.82 13.89
C ILE A 270 -1.82 7.47 14.46
N ASP A 271 -2.24 6.21 14.36
CA ASP A 271 -3.50 5.77 14.94
C ASP A 271 -3.50 5.94 16.46
N ARG A 272 -2.37 5.67 17.12
CA ARG A 272 -2.24 5.91 18.56
C ARG A 272 -2.28 7.40 18.89
N ILE A 273 -1.61 8.26 18.11
CA ILE A 273 -1.71 9.72 18.27
C ILE A 273 -3.16 10.19 18.12
N LYS A 274 -3.86 9.76 17.07
CA LYS A 274 -5.29 10.08 16.85
C LYS A 274 -6.15 9.63 18.03
N TYR A 275 -5.91 8.43 18.55
CA TYR A 275 -6.61 7.90 19.72
C TYR A 275 -6.38 8.75 20.98
N LEU A 276 -5.13 9.15 21.26
CA LEU A 276 -4.81 10.02 22.41
C LEU A 276 -5.49 11.38 22.28
N LEU A 277 -5.44 12.00 21.09
CA LEU A 277 -6.06 13.29 20.82
C LEU A 277 -7.60 13.22 20.88
N LYS A 278 -8.21 12.10 20.47
CA LYS A 278 -9.67 11.88 20.53
C LYS A 278 -10.20 12.06 21.95
N LYS A 279 -9.44 11.71 23.00
CA LYS A 279 -9.84 11.86 24.41
C LYS A 279 -10.14 13.30 24.83
N ARG A 280 -9.61 14.31 24.13
CA ARG A 280 -9.87 15.74 24.40
C ARG A 280 -11.18 16.26 23.82
N LYS A 281 -11.78 15.55 22.85
CA LYS A 281 -13.01 16.00 22.21
C LYS A 281 -14.20 15.86 23.16
N SER A 282 -15.22 16.70 22.98
CA SER A 282 -16.44 16.66 23.79
C SER A 282 -17.07 15.25 23.78
N GLY A 283 -17.74 14.88 24.86
CA GLY A 283 -18.39 13.56 24.97
C GLY A 283 -19.33 13.29 23.80
N LEU A 284 -20.09 14.31 23.37
CA LEU A 284 -21.01 14.21 22.24
C LEU A 284 -20.29 13.97 20.91
N TYR A 285 -19.20 14.70 20.64
CA TYR A 285 -18.42 14.48 19.42
C TYR A 285 -17.85 13.06 19.39
N ARG A 286 -17.27 12.60 20.51
CA ARG A 286 -16.72 11.23 20.62
C ARG A 286 -17.79 10.18 20.38
N PHE A 287 -19.01 10.40 20.87
CA PHE A 287 -20.13 9.50 20.65
C PHE A 287 -20.46 9.36 19.15
N PHE A 288 -20.63 10.46 18.42
CA PHE A 288 -20.90 10.40 16.97
C PHE A 288 -19.72 9.85 16.16
N GLU A 289 -18.48 10.20 16.51
CA GLU A 289 -17.28 9.64 15.86
C GLU A 289 -17.18 8.13 16.08
N ASN A 290 -17.47 7.64 17.29
CA ASN A 290 -17.53 6.21 17.59
C ASN A 290 -18.64 5.50 16.81
N ILE A 291 -19.82 6.11 16.64
CA ILE A 291 -20.89 5.56 15.81
C ILE A 291 -20.43 5.47 14.36
N GLY A 292 -19.84 6.53 13.82
CA GLY A 292 -19.33 6.55 12.44
C GLY A 292 -18.26 5.49 12.22
N GLU A 293 -17.30 5.36 13.15
CA GLU A 293 -16.28 4.32 13.11
C GLU A 293 -16.92 2.93 13.17
N PHE A 294 -17.83 2.69 14.10
CA PHE A 294 -18.54 1.42 14.20
C PHE A 294 -19.29 1.09 12.91
N MET A 295 -20.01 2.05 12.33
CA MET A 295 -20.77 1.86 11.09
C MET A 295 -19.88 1.42 9.92
N VAL A 296 -18.68 1.98 9.80
CA VAL A 296 -17.75 1.65 8.72
C VAL A 296 -17.01 0.34 9.01
N GLU A 297 -16.47 0.17 10.23
CA GLU A 297 -15.67 -1.01 10.61
C GLU A 297 -16.53 -2.29 10.79
N SER A 298 -17.83 -2.16 11.03
CA SER A 298 -18.79 -3.28 11.03
C SER A 298 -19.32 -3.65 9.64
N THR A 299 -19.03 -2.87 8.59
CA THR A 299 -19.60 -2.95 7.22
C THR A 299 -21.04 -2.46 7.06
N LEU A 300 -21.71 -1.98 8.13
CA LEU A 300 -23.08 -1.45 8.04
C LEU A 300 -23.19 -0.29 7.03
N TYR A 301 -22.21 0.61 7.00
CA TYR A 301 -22.19 1.75 6.08
C TYR A 301 -22.11 1.30 4.62
N LEU A 302 -21.27 0.31 4.32
CA LEU A 302 -21.15 -0.29 2.99
C LEU A 302 -22.47 -0.96 2.56
N SER A 303 -23.15 -1.63 3.49
CA SER A 303 -24.46 -2.25 3.24
C SER A 303 -25.56 -1.23 2.95
N LEU A 304 -25.54 -0.06 3.60
CA LEU A 304 -26.43 1.07 3.23
C LEU A 304 -26.10 1.62 1.83
N GLY A 305 -24.81 1.62 1.46
CA GLY A 305 -24.38 1.86 0.08
C GLY A 305 -24.99 0.87 -0.90
N ALA A 306 -24.98 -0.43 -0.59
CA ALA A 306 -25.59 -1.46 -1.42
C ALA A 306 -27.11 -1.27 -1.59
N VAL A 307 -27.81 -0.89 -0.52
CA VAL A 307 -29.24 -0.52 -0.59
C VAL A 307 -29.46 0.64 -1.57
N SER A 308 -28.63 1.67 -1.47
CA SER A 308 -28.72 2.86 -2.33
C SER A 308 -28.46 2.52 -3.81
N MET A 309 -27.47 1.66 -4.06
CA MET A 309 -27.16 1.15 -5.40
C MET A 309 -28.28 0.24 -5.94
N CYS A 310 -28.90 -0.57 -5.08
CA CYS A 310 -30.06 -1.39 -5.41
C CYS A 310 -31.29 -0.56 -5.75
N TYR A 311 -31.58 0.47 -4.97
CA TYR A 311 -32.63 1.43 -5.28
C TYR A 311 -32.39 2.09 -6.65
N ALA A 312 -31.16 2.56 -6.91
CA ALA A 312 -30.81 3.13 -8.22
C ALA A 312 -31.03 2.13 -9.37
N SER A 313 -30.61 0.88 -9.18
CA SER A 313 -30.81 -0.21 -10.15
C SER A 313 -32.29 -0.48 -10.44
N LEU A 314 -33.13 -0.53 -9.40
CA LEU A 314 -34.56 -0.76 -9.55
C LEU A 314 -35.23 0.36 -10.35
N VAL A 315 -34.97 1.62 -9.98
CA VAL A 315 -35.51 2.79 -10.68
C VAL A 315 -35.04 2.84 -12.13
N PHE A 316 -33.76 2.60 -12.39
CA PHE A 316 -33.18 2.58 -13.73
C PHE A 316 -33.84 1.54 -14.64
N GLN A 317 -34.27 0.42 -14.07
CA GLN A 317 -34.96 -0.65 -14.78
C GLN A 317 -36.48 -0.47 -14.87
N GLY A 318 -37.04 0.59 -14.27
CA GLY A 318 -38.50 0.81 -14.19
C GLY A 318 -39.20 -0.13 -13.21
N ILE A 319 -38.45 -0.74 -12.30
CA ILE A 319 -38.95 -1.67 -11.30
C ILE A 319 -39.27 -0.89 -10.03
N LYS A 320 -40.50 -1.03 -9.50
CA LYS A 320 -40.88 -0.39 -8.24
C LYS A 320 -40.01 -0.90 -7.08
N PRO A 321 -39.33 -0.01 -6.33
CA PRO A 321 -38.55 -0.39 -5.17
C PRO A 321 -39.41 -1.09 -4.12
N SER A 322 -38.94 -2.21 -3.57
CA SER A 322 -39.60 -2.91 -2.47
C SER A 322 -38.66 -3.05 -1.28
N ALA A 323 -39.22 -2.94 -0.07
CA ALA A 323 -38.44 -3.10 1.16
C ALA A 323 -37.74 -4.46 1.20
N THR A 324 -38.40 -5.54 0.76
CA THR A 324 -37.84 -6.89 0.72
C THR A 324 -36.56 -6.98 -0.12
N ILE A 325 -36.55 -6.43 -1.35
CA ILE A 325 -35.37 -6.48 -2.22
C ILE A 325 -34.22 -5.67 -1.63
N LEU A 326 -34.54 -4.46 -1.14
CA LEU A 326 -33.54 -3.60 -0.51
C LEU A 326 -32.93 -4.26 0.74
N SER A 327 -33.74 -4.94 1.55
CA SER A 327 -33.29 -5.71 2.71
C SER A 327 -32.39 -6.89 2.32
N ILE A 328 -32.69 -7.61 1.23
CA ILE A 328 -31.82 -8.69 0.74
C ILE A 328 -30.44 -8.12 0.37
N ALA A 329 -30.40 -7.01 -0.38
CA ALA A 329 -29.14 -6.35 -0.74
C ALA A 329 -28.34 -5.94 0.51
N PHE A 330 -29.00 -5.35 1.50
CA PHE A 330 -28.38 -4.98 2.78
C PHE A 330 -27.76 -6.18 3.50
N PHE A 331 -28.57 -7.20 3.79
CA PHE A 331 -28.15 -8.35 4.58
C PHE A 331 -27.08 -9.18 3.88
N TYR A 332 -27.22 -9.37 2.56
CA TYR A 332 -26.23 -10.09 1.76
C TYR A 332 -24.87 -9.40 1.80
N VAL A 333 -24.83 -8.09 1.50
CA VAL A 333 -23.57 -7.33 1.47
C VAL A 333 -22.94 -7.28 2.86
N PHE A 334 -23.75 -7.07 3.90
CA PHE A 334 -23.27 -7.11 5.29
C PHE A 334 -22.60 -8.44 5.60
N ALA A 335 -23.30 -9.55 5.35
CA ALA A 335 -22.80 -10.88 5.68
C ALA A 335 -21.50 -11.21 4.93
N VAL A 336 -21.48 -11.05 3.61
CA VAL A 336 -20.32 -11.38 2.77
C VAL A 336 -19.10 -10.55 3.17
N HIS A 337 -19.26 -9.25 3.39
CA HIS A 337 -18.12 -8.38 3.76
C HIS A 337 -17.66 -8.60 5.21
N ALA A 338 -18.57 -8.89 6.14
CA ALA A 338 -18.20 -9.25 7.51
C ALA A 338 -17.37 -10.55 7.55
N PHE A 339 -17.78 -11.59 6.82
CA PHE A 339 -16.98 -12.82 6.69
C PHE A 339 -15.64 -12.59 6.00
N ASN A 340 -15.61 -11.77 4.95
CA ASN A 340 -14.37 -11.43 4.25
C ASN A 340 -13.39 -10.70 5.16
N ARG A 341 -13.83 -9.70 5.94
CA ARG A 341 -12.97 -8.99 6.89
C ARG A 341 -12.43 -9.93 7.98
N TYR A 342 -13.27 -10.83 8.49
CA TYR A 342 -12.82 -11.85 9.43
C TYR A 342 -11.71 -12.75 8.86
N ASN A 343 -11.85 -13.17 7.61
CA ASN A 343 -10.84 -13.96 6.90
C ASN A 343 -9.57 -13.17 6.60
N GLU A 344 -9.65 -11.84 6.49
CA GLU A 344 -8.54 -10.94 6.17
C GLU A 344 -7.87 -10.30 7.41
N ARG A 345 -8.30 -10.61 8.63
CA ARG A 345 -7.82 -9.98 9.89
C ARG A 345 -6.30 -9.94 10.08
N LEU A 346 -5.57 -10.96 9.60
CA LEU A 346 -4.10 -11.01 9.68
C LEU A 346 -3.42 -10.00 8.74
N LYS A 347 -4.05 -9.69 7.59
CA LYS A 347 -3.59 -8.63 6.68
C LYS A 347 -3.76 -7.27 7.32
N ASP A 348 -4.91 -7.05 7.96
CA ASP A 348 -5.25 -5.77 8.58
C ASP A 348 -4.29 -5.40 9.72
N GLU A 349 -3.67 -6.36 10.42
CA GLU A 349 -2.72 -6.06 11.49
C GLU A 349 -1.50 -5.23 11.02
N PHE A 350 -1.08 -5.42 9.77
CA PHE A 350 0.00 -4.66 9.15
C PHE A 350 -0.49 -3.39 8.44
N PHE A 351 -1.78 -3.25 8.19
CA PHE A 351 -2.28 -2.19 7.31
C PHE A 351 -3.18 -1.20 8.04
N ASP A 352 -4.16 -1.72 8.76
CA ASP A 352 -5.18 -0.99 9.52
C ASP A 352 -5.24 -1.53 10.97
N PRO A 353 -4.29 -1.12 11.83
CA PRO A 353 -4.25 -1.54 13.23
C PRO A 353 -5.52 -1.15 14.01
N ALA A 354 -6.18 -0.06 13.62
CA ALA A 354 -7.43 0.38 14.22
C ALA A 354 -8.54 -0.64 13.95
N ARG A 355 -8.69 -1.10 12.70
CA ARG A 355 -9.62 -2.19 12.34
C ARG A 355 -9.29 -3.49 13.07
N THR A 356 -8.02 -3.87 13.17
CA THR A 356 -7.65 -5.09 13.92
C THR A 356 -8.08 -5.02 15.38
N ARG A 357 -7.92 -3.86 16.04
CA ARG A 357 -8.42 -3.66 17.41
C ARG A 357 -9.94 -3.77 17.47
N PHE A 358 -10.65 -3.09 16.56
CA PHE A 358 -12.10 -3.18 16.47
C PHE A 358 -12.59 -4.63 16.33
N PHE A 359 -11.98 -5.42 15.43
CA PHE A 359 -12.35 -6.82 15.29
C PHE A 359 -12.08 -7.62 16.55
N LYS A 360 -10.95 -7.43 17.24
CA LYS A 360 -10.69 -8.13 18.52
C LYS A 360 -11.78 -7.88 19.56
N ASP A 361 -12.33 -6.67 19.60
CA ASP A 361 -13.36 -6.29 20.58
C ASP A 361 -14.76 -6.81 20.19
N TYR A 362 -15.09 -6.84 18.89
CA TYR A 362 -16.45 -7.13 18.40
C TYR A 362 -16.60 -8.44 17.59
N GLU A 363 -15.54 -9.25 17.45
CA GLU A 363 -15.49 -10.44 16.58
C GLU A 363 -16.73 -11.32 16.68
N LYS A 364 -17.06 -11.76 17.90
CA LYS A 364 -18.18 -12.69 18.14
C LYS A 364 -19.51 -12.09 17.70
N ILE A 365 -19.75 -10.82 18.03
CA ILE A 365 -20.99 -10.13 17.70
C ILE A 365 -21.11 -9.98 16.18
N LEU A 366 -20.03 -9.57 15.50
CA LEU A 366 -20.02 -9.40 14.05
C LEU A 366 -20.29 -10.71 13.33
N ILE A 367 -19.65 -11.81 13.72
CA ILE A 367 -19.84 -13.12 13.09
C ILE A 367 -21.25 -13.65 13.32
N VAL A 368 -21.78 -13.56 14.55
CA VAL A 368 -23.15 -13.98 14.84
C VAL A 368 -24.15 -13.14 14.04
N SER A 369 -23.96 -11.81 13.98
CA SER A 369 -24.82 -10.94 13.18
C SER A 369 -24.74 -11.23 11.68
N ALA A 370 -23.56 -11.59 11.16
CA ALA A 370 -23.38 -11.97 9.76
C ALA A 370 -24.10 -13.27 9.43
N ILE A 371 -24.08 -14.26 10.33
CA ILE A 371 -24.84 -15.51 10.18
C ILE A 371 -26.35 -15.22 10.16
N ILE A 372 -26.84 -14.41 11.11
CA ILE A 372 -28.25 -14.00 11.17
C ILE A 372 -28.64 -13.25 9.89
N ALA A 373 -27.81 -12.34 9.41
CA ALA A 373 -28.04 -11.61 8.17
C ALA A 373 -28.08 -12.55 6.95
N SER A 374 -27.19 -13.55 6.86
CA SER A 374 -27.23 -14.55 5.79
C SER A 374 -28.55 -15.32 5.78
N LEU A 375 -29.01 -15.76 6.95
CA LEU A 375 -30.29 -16.46 7.10
C LEU A 375 -31.46 -15.55 6.72
N ALA A 376 -31.48 -14.31 7.20
CA ALA A 376 -32.50 -13.33 6.85
C ALA A 376 -32.56 -13.06 5.34
N ALA A 377 -31.41 -12.88 4.68
CA ALA A 377 -31.34 -12.67 3.24
C ALA A 377 -31.92 -13.87 2.46
N LEU A 378 -31.56 -15.10 2.86
CA LEU A 378 -32.07 -16.33 2.25
C LEU A 378 -33.59 -16.49 2.48
N SER A 379 -34.08 -16.24 3.69
CA SER A 379 -35.51 -16.31 4.00
C SER A 379 -36.32 -15.28 3.22
N LEU A 380 -35.86 -14.03 3.15
CA LEU A 380 -36.52 -12.99 2.35
C LEU A 380 -36.49 -13.32 0.86
N SER A 381 -35.38 -13.88 0.37
CA SER A 381 -35.27 -14.32 -1.02
C SER A 381 -36.23 -15.47 -1.34
N TYR A 382 -36.44 -16.39 -0.41
CA TYR A 382 -37.42 -17.47 -0.57
C TYR A 382 -38.86 -16.94 -0.62
N ILE A 383 -39.17 -15.90 0.17
CA ILE A 383 -40.47 -15.22 0.14
C ILE A 383 -40.71 -14.53 -1.21
N LEU A 384 -39.67 -14.02 -1.87
CA LEU A 384 -39.79 -13.47 -3.23
C LEU A 384 -40.05 -14.56 -4.26
N GLY A 385 -39.35 -15.69 -4.14
CA GLY A 385 -39.52 -16.82 -5.04
C GLY A 385 -38.45 -17.89 -4.84
N PHE A 386 -38.81 -19.13 -5.19
CA PHE A 386 -37.87 -20.25 -5.07
C PHE A 386 -36.61 -20.05 -5.93
N MET A 387 -36.77 -19.52 -7.15
CA MET A 387 -35.63 -19.24 -8.02
C MET A 387 -34.70 -18.19 -7.41
N ASP A 388 -35.25 -17.10 -6.84
CA ASP A 388 -34.46 -16.06 -6.18
C ASP A 388 -33.59 -16.66 -5.05
N PHE A 389 -34.20 -17.51 -4.22
CA PHE A 389 -33.49 -18.23 -3.16
C PHE A 389 -32.33 -19.07 -3.70
N ILE A 390 -32.55 -19.86 -4.76
CA ILE A 390 -31.50 -20.69 -5.36
C ILE A 390 -30.35 -19.83 -5.90
N PHE A 391 -30.67 -18.72 -6.55
CA PHE A 391 -29.66 -17.80 -7.07
C PHE A 391 -28.85 -17.12 -5.96
N LEU A 392 -29.50 -16.70 -4.87
CA LEU A 392 -28.80 -16.13 -3.71
C LEU A 392 -27.94 -17.18 -3.01
N LEU A 393 -28.45 -18.40 -2.84
CA LEU A 393 -27.71 -19.53 -2.26
C LEU A 393 -26.46 -19.85 -3.09
N PHE A 394 -26.59 -19.91 -4.42
CA PHE A 394 -25.46 -20.11 -5.33
C PHE A 394 -24.40 -19.02 -5.17
N SER A 395 -24.81 -17.76 -5.01
CA SER A 395 -23.90 -16.65 -4.77
C SER A 395 -23.11 -16.81 -3.46
N TYR A 396 -23.72 -17.29 -2.37
CA TYR A 396 -23.00 -17.64 -1.14
C TYR A 396 -22.05 -18.83 -1.33
N LEU A 397 -22.50 -19.89 -2.03
CA LEU A 397 -21.67 -21.06 -2.32
C LEU A 397 -20.43 -20.69 -3.14
N MET A 398 -20.53 -19.74 -4.06
CA MET A 398 -19.38 -19.23 -4.81
C MET A 398 -18.30 -18.62 -3.90
N GLY A 399 -18.68 -17.95 -2.81
CA GLY A 399 -17.74 -17.48 -1.79
C GLY A 399 -16.98 -18.62 -1.10
N ILE A 400 -17.63 -19.76 -0.87
CA ILE A 400 -16.98 -20.96 -0.32
C ILE A 400 -16.07 -21.59 -1.36
N ILE A 401 -16.59 -21.83 -2.58
CA ILE A 401 -15.86 -22.43 -3.71
C ILE A 401 -14.59 -21.66 -4.04
N TYR A 402 -14.61 -20.33 -3.92
CA TYR A 402 -13.45 -19.45 -4.11
C TYR A 402 -12.23 -19.87 -3.28
N SER A 403 -12.47 -20.40 -2.07
CA SER A 403 -11.42 -20.83 -1.14
C SER A 403 -10.98 -22.28 -1.30
N ILE A 404 -11.83 -23.10 -1.96
CA ILE A 404 -11.62 -24.53 -2.17
C ILE A 404 -10.51 -24.76 -3.21
N ARG A 405 -9.81 -25.89 -3.04
CA ARG A 405 -8.80 -26.36 -3.99
C ARG A 405 -9.49 -27.05 -5.16
N ILE A 406 -9.36 -26.48 -6.36
CA ILE A 406 -10.00 -26.98 -7.59
C ILE A 406 -9.08 -27.98 -8.31
N VAL A 407 -7.76 -27.87 -8.12
CA VAL A 407 -6.77 -28.71 -8.84
C VAL A 407 -6.47 -30.02 -8.09
N PRO A 408 -6.68 -31.20 -8.72
CA PRO A 408 -6.32 -32.51 -8.16
C PRO A 408 -4.81 -32.64 -7.89
N GLU A 409 -4.42 -33.42 -6.87
CA GLU A 409 -3.02 -33.56 -6.44
C GLU A 409 -2.04 -33.95 -7.55
N ARG A 410 -2.48 -34.81 -8.48
CA ARG A 410 -1.66 -35.31 -9.60
C ARG A 410 -1.25 -34.22 -10.62
N LEU A 411 -2.03 -33.14 -10.73
CA LEU A 411 -1.78 -32.06 -11.70
C LEU A 411 -1.08 -30.84 -11.07
N GLN A 412 -0.77 -30.90 -9.77
CA GLN A 412 -0.28 -29.76 -9.01
C GLN A 412 1.12 -29.28 -9.38
N SER A 413 1.94 -30.15 -9.98
CA SER A 413 3.28 -29.79 -10.47
C SER A 413 3.23 -28.96 -11.75
N TYR A 414 2.13 -29.01 -12.51
CA TYR A 414 2.01 -28.38 -13.82
C TYR A 414 1.15 -27.11 -13.80
N ILE A 415 0.27 -26.94 -12.80
CA ILE A 415 -0.65 -25.81 -12.73
C ILE A 415 -0.19 -24.81 -11.64
N LYS A 416 0.11 -23.57 -12.08
CA LYS A 416 0.58 -22.48 -11.21
C LYS A 416 -0.46 -22.09 -10.14
N TYR A 417 -1.74 -22.00 -10.52
CA TYR A 417 -2.83 -21.56 -9.64
C TYR A 417 -3.70 -22.74 -9.22
N LYS A 418 -3.76 -23.05 -7.92
CA LYS A 418 -4.41 -24.26 -7.40
C LYS A 418 -5.83 -24.02 -6.89
N ARG A 419 -6.13 -22.76 -6.59
CA ARG A 419 -7.41 -22.26 -6.08
C ARG A 419 -7.82 -21.04 -6.89
N LEU A 420 -9.12 -20.75 -6.94
CA LEU A 420 -9.62 -19.54 -7.59
C LEU A 420 -9.04 -18.27 -6.94
N LYS A 421 -8.84 -18.29 -5.61
CA LYS A 421 -8.18 -17.22 -4.87
C LYS A 421 -6.70 -16.98 -5.18
N ASP A 422 -6.05 -17.91 -5.87
CA ASP A 422 -4.65 -17.74 -6.27
C ASP A 422 -4.55 -16.91 -7.57
N LEU A 423 -5.65 -16.74 -8.30
CA LEU A 423 -5.70 -15.91 -9.50
C LEU A 423 -5.69 -14.42 -9.13
N PRO A 424 -4.82 -13.61 -9.74
CA PRO A 424 -4.76 -12.19 -9.43
C PRO A 424 -6.02 -11.43 -9.82
N GLY A 425 -6.52 -10.57 -8.93
CA GLY A 425 -7.74 -9.78 -9.15
C GLY A 425 -9.04 -10.59 -9.14
N SER A 426 -9.00 -11.91 -8.89
CA SER A 426 -10.19 -12.76 -8.89
C SER A 426 -11.16 -12.41 -7.76
N LYS A 427 -10.67 -12.00 -6.57
CA LYS A 427 -11.54 -11.47 -5.50
C LYS A 427 -12.35 -10.29 -6.01
N ASP A 428 -11.69 -9.29 -6.57
CA ASP A 428 -12.34 -8.02 -6.96
C ASP A 428 -13.40 -8.28 -8.03
N PHE A 429 -13.08 -9.14 -8.99
CA PHE A 429 -14.02 -9.56 -10.02
C PHE A 429 -15.22 -10.32 -9.41
N LEU A 430 -14.99 -11.32 -8.56
CA LEU A 430 -16.07 -12.09 -7.95
C LEU A 430 -16.95 -11.27 -7.01
N VAL A 431 -16.37 -10.36 -6.23
CA VAL A 431 -17.11 -9.44 -5.36
C VAL A 431 -18.00 -8.52 -6.21
N SER A 432 -17.47 -7.98 -7.31
CA SER A 432 -18.25 -7.13 -8.22
C SER A 432 -19.40 -7.89 -8.90
N LEU A 433 -19.16 -9.13 -9.30
CA LEU A 433 -20.18 -10.00 -9.90
C LEU A 433 -21.25 -10.40 -8.88
N ALA A 434 -20.85 -10.73 -7.65
CA ALA A 434 -21.75 -11.04 -6.55
C ALA A 434 -22.70 -9.88 -6.23
N TRP A 435 -22.17 -8.65 -6.21
CA TRP A 435 -22.99 -7.43 -6.05
C TRP A 435 -23.99 -7.29 -7.19
N ALA A 436 -23.51 -7.35 -8.43
CA ALA A 436 -24.36 -7.29 -9.62
C ALA A 436 -25.46 -8.36 -9.63
N TRP A 437 -25.15 -9.57 -9.16
CA TRP A 437 -26.11 -10.67 -9.05
C TRP A 437 -27.28 -10.29 -8.15
N VAL A 438 -27.00 -9.73 -6.98
CA VAL A 438 -28.02 -9.40 -5.97
C VAL A 438 -28.73 -8.08 -6.28
N ILE A 439 -28.01 -7.09 -6.81
CA ILE A 439 -28.50 -5.73 -7.05
C ILE A 439 -29.26 -5.59 -8.38
N VAL A 440 -28.91 -6.41 -9.38
CA VAL A 440 -29.46 -6.31 -10.74
C VAL A 440 -30.24 -7.55 -11.12
N LEU A 441 -29.65 -8.74 -11.02
CA LEU A 441 -30.24 -9.95 -11.59
C LEU A 441 -31.42 -10.49 -10.77
N ILE A 442 -31.26 -10.67 -9.46
CA ILE A 442 -32.35 -11.15 -8.58
C ILE A 442 -33.63 -10.31 -8.73
N PRO A 443 -33.59 -8.96 -8.73
CA PRO A 443 -34.79 -8.16 -8.94
C PRO A 443 -35.56 -8.39 -10.25
N ILE A 444 -34.91 -8.90 -11.30
CA ILE A 444 -35.51 -9.18 -12.61
C ILE A 444 -36.08 -10.60 -12.63
N LEU A 445 -35.42 -11.53 -11.96
CA LEU A 445 -35.86 -12.92 -11.85
C LEU A 445 -37.26 -12.93 -11.19
N ASN A 446 -38.22 -13.61 -11.81
CA ASN A 446 -39.62 -13.71 -11.38
C ASN A 446 -40.50 -12.46 -11.50
N ARG A 447 -39.99 -11.35 -12.03
CA ARG A 447 -40.85 -10.26 -12.53
C ARG A 447 -41.06 -10.50 -14.02
N GLU A 448 -42.22 -10.17 -14.58
CA GLU A 448 -42.49 -10.23 -16.03
C GLU A 448 -41.67 -9.16 -16.83
N VAL A 449 -40.46 -8.86 -16.36
CA VAL A 449 -39.52 -7.93 -16.94
C VAL A 449 -38.50 -8.75 -17.71
N TYR A 450 -38.60 -8.72 -19.04
CA TYR A 450 -37.59 -9.33 -19.89
C TYR A 450 -36.23 -8.65 -19.71
N PHE A 451 -35.18 -9.45 -19.72
CA PHE A 451 -33.81 -8.93 -19.68
C PHE A 451 -33.59 -8.01 -20.90
N SER A 452 -33.41 -6.72 -20.62
CA SER A 452 -33.40 -5.66 -21.63
C SER A 452 -32.05 -4.95 -21.70
N TYR A 453 -31.89 -4.03 -22.65
CA TYR A 453 -30.73 -3.12 -22.70
C TYR A 453 -30.55 -2.32 -21.40
N LYS A 454 -31.65 -1.97 -20.70
CA LYS A 454 -31.59 -1.31 -19.39
C LYS A 454 -30.92 -2.20 -18.35
N SER A 455 -31.32 -3.47 -18.30
CA SER A 455 -30.76 -4.48 -17.39
C SER A 455 -29.28 -4.73 -17.67
N MET A 456 -28.88 -4.90 -18.94
CA MET A 456 -27.47 -5.05 -19.31
C MET A 456 -26.65 -3.80 -18.95
N SER A 457 -27.18 -2.61 -19.22
CA SER A 457 -26.46 -1.37 -18.96
C SER A 457 -26.19 -1.14 -17.48
N VAL A 458 -27.21 -1.36 -16.64
CA VAL A 458 -27.04 -1.22 -15.19
C VAL A 458 -26.19 -2.34 -14.59
N LEU A 459 -26.24 -3.55 -15.16
CA LEU A 459 -25.34 -4.65 -14.80
C LEU A 459 -23.87 -4.26 -15.00
N VAL A 460 -23.53 -3.78 -16.19
CA VAL A 460 -22.17 -3.31 -16.52
C VAL A 460 -21.76 -2.17 -15.59
N PHE A 461 -22.64 -1.20 -15.37
CA PHE A 461 -22.39 -0.08 -14.47
C PHE A 461 -22.09 -0.53 -13.03
N VAL A 462 -22.90 -1.43 -12.46
CA VAL A 462 -22.70 -1.95 -11.10
C VAL A 462 -21.40 -2.74 -11.00
N VAL A 463 -21.13 -3.66 -11.94
CA VAL A 463 -19.90 -4.44 -11.95
C VAL A 463 -18.68 -3.53 -11.99
N LEU A 464 -18.63 -2.59 -12.95
CA LEU A 464 -17.46 -1.71 -13.10
C LEU A 464 -17.28 -0.78 -11.91
N THR A 465 -18.36 -0.22 -11.35
CA THR A 465 -18.28 0.68 -10.20
C THR A 465 -17.78 -0.05 -8.94
N VAL A 466 -18.32 -1.25 -8.65
CA VAL A 466 -17.88 -2.05 -7.51
C VAL A 466 -16.45 -2.56 -7.71
N PHE A 467 -16.08 -2.94 -8.94
CA PHE A 467 -14.72 -3.35 -9.28
C PHE A 467 -13.71 -2.21 -9.09
N ILE A 468 -14.00 -1.01 -9.59
CA ILE A 468 -13.18 0.20 -9.38
C ILE A 468 -12.99 0.45 -7.88
N ARG A 469 -14.07 0.41 -7.08
CA ARG A 469 -14.02 0.54 -5.62
C ARG A 469 -13.07 -0.49 -5.00
N SER A 470 -13.20 -1.77 -5.38
CA SER A 470 -12.37 -2.85 -4.82
C SER A 470 -10.89 -2.63 -5.13
N ILE A 471 -10.55 -2.27 -6.37
CA ILE A 471 -9.16 -2.02 -6.78
C ILE A 471 -8.57 -0.77 -6.11
N VAL A 472 -9.38 0.25 -5.79
CA VAL A 472 -8.93 1.40 -4.99
C VAL A 472 -8.40 0.92 -3.63
N PHE A 473 -9.10 0.02 -2.92
CA PHE A 473 -8.62 -0.52 -1.66
C PHE A 473 -7.36 -1.37 -1.81
N ASP A 474 -7.27 -2.17 -2.88
CA ASP A 474 -6.08 -2.97 -3.18
C ASP A 474 -4.83 -2.11 -3.42
N ILE A 475 -4.96 -0.94 -4.05
CA ILE A 475 -3.84 0.01 -4.25
C ILE A 475 -3.32 0.50 -2.90
N VAL A 476 -4.22 0.73 -1.96
CA VAL A 476 -3.86 1.25 -0.65
C VAL A 476 -3.26 0.14 0.21
N SER A 477 -3.67 -1.12 0.04
CA SER A 477 -3.19 -2.27 0.82
C SER A 477 -2.02 -3.05 0.22
N ILE A 478 -1.34 -2.55 -0.82
CA ILE A 478 -0.24 -3.24 -1.53
C ILE A 478 0.80 -3.85 -0.58
N GLU A 479 1.23 -3.10 0.44
CA GLU A 479 2.27 -3.57 1.36
C GLU A 479 1.77 -4.75 2.21
N GLY A 480 0.56 -4.65 2.77
CA GLY A 480 -0.08 -5.73 3.52
C GLY A 480 -0.33 -6.97 2.64
N ASP A 481 -0.81 -6.79 1.41
CA ASP A 481 -1.04 -7.87 0.45
C ASP A 481 0.25 -8.61 0.08
N ARG A 482 1.36 -7.89 -0.12
CA ARG A 482 2.68 -8.49 -0.33
C ARG A 482 3.19 -9.21 0.91
N ILE A 483 2.97 -8.65 2.10
CA ILE A 483 3.34 -9.31 3.35
C ILE A 483 2.57 -10.62 3.48
N VAL A 484 1.26 -10.67 3.24
CA VAL A 484 0.51 -11.95 3.37
C VAL A 484 0.67 -12.91 2.18
N GLY A 485 1.28 -12.46 1.08
CA GLY A 485 1.55 -13.27 -0.10
C GLY A 485 0.39 -13.37 -1.09
N ARG A 486 -0.47 -12.35 -1.11
CA ARG A 486 -1.57 -12.22 -2.06
C ARG A 486 -1.10 -11.52 -3.33
N GLU A 487 -1.41 -12.09 -4.50
CA GLU A 487 -1.19 -11.39 -5.77
C GLU A 487 -2.45 -10.59 -6.13
N THR A 488 -2.39 -9.26 -5.98
CA THR A 488 -3.45 -8.32 -6.42
C THR A 488 -3.05 -7.62 -7.73
N ILE A 489 -4.00 -7.01 -8.43
CA ILE A 489 -3.70 -6.28 -9.68
C ILE A 489 -2.59 -5.22 -9.48
N PRO A 490 -2.64 -4.35 -8.44
CA PRO A 490 -1.59 -3.37 -8.23
C PRO A 490 -0.21 -3.94 -7.94
N ILE A 491 -0.12 -5.16 -7.40
CA ILE A 491 1.16 -5.83 -7.17
C ILE A 491 1.79 -6.28 -8.49
N ILE A 492 0.98 -6.74 -9.44
CA ILE A 492 1.44 -7.31 -10.71
C ILE A 492 1.80 -6.25 -11.73
N ILE A 493 0.85 -5.35 -12.05
CA ILE A 493 1.06 -4.35 -13.10
C ILE A 493 1.71 -3.07 -12.56
N GLY A 494 1.74 -2.91 -11.23
CA GLY A 494 2.30 -1.74 -10.55
C GLY A 494 1.27 -0.64 -10.27
N PRO A 495 1.48 0.16 -9.21
CA PRO A 495 0.48 1.13 -8.73
C PRO A 495 0.14 2.21 -9.77
N LYS A 496 1.12 2.68 -10.56
CA LYS A 496 0.89 3.73 -11.57
C LYS A 496 0.03 3.20 -12.73
N GLN A 497 0.30 1.98 -13.19
CA GLN A 497 -0.46 1.33 -14.24
C GLN A 497 -1.88 1.03 -13.76
N THR A 498 -2.06 0.60 -12.51
CA THR A 498 -3.40 0.40 -11.94
C THR A 498 -4.17 1.72 -11.81
N GLN A 499 -3.52 2.82 -11.44
CA GLN A 499 -4.16 4.14 -11.42
C GLN A 499 -4.67 4.53 -12.81
N LEU A 500 -3.85 4.33 -13.85
CA LEU A 500 -4.26 4.59 -15.23
C LEU A 500 -5.42 3.67 -15.65
N MET A 501 -5.36 2.38 -15.32
CA MET A 501 -6.43 1.42 -15.56
C MET A 501 -7.75 1.87 -14.91
N LEU A 502 -7.73 2.31 -13.64
CA LEU A 502 -8.91 2.81 -12.94
C LEU A 502 -9.51 4.03 -13.63
N LEU A 503 -8.67 4.98 -14.06
CA LEU A 503 -9.11 6.16 -14.80
C LEU A 503 -9.79 5.77 -16.13
N ILE A 504 -9.17 4.85 -16.88
CA ILE A 504 -9.72 4.36 -18.15
C ILE A 504 -11.07 3.66 -17.90
N LEU A 505 -11.18 2.79 -16.90
CA LEU A 505 -12.43 2.10 -16.57
C LEU A 505 -13.53 3.07 -16.16
N ALA A 506 -13.21 4.11 -15.38
CA ALA A 506 -14.18 5.13 -14.99
C ALA A 506 -14.68 5.94 -16.19
N ILE A 507 -13.78 6.34 -17.10
CA ILE A 507 -14.14 7.03 -18.35
C ILE A 507 -15.02 6.12 -19.23
N ILE A 508 -14.63 4.85 -19.42
CA ILE A 508 -15.42 3.89 -20.19
C ILE A 508 -16.82 3.74 -19.59
N THR A 509 -16.92 3.59 -18.26
CA THR A 509 -18.20 3.46 -17.56
C THR A 509 -19.08 4.70 -17.77
N GLY A 510 -18.50 5.89 -17.60
CA GLY A 510 -19.20 7.16 -17.80
C GLY A 510 -19.68 7.36 -19.23
N THR A 511 -18.79 7.17 -20.21
CA THR A 511 -19.10 7.29 -21.63
C THR A 511 -20.16 6.27 -22.05
N PHE A 512 -20.08 5.02 -21.57
CA PHE A 512 -21.07 3.99 -21.85
C PHE A 512 -22.47 4.38 -21.35
N MET A 513 -22.58 4.92 -20.14
CA MET A 513 -23.86 5.37 -19.58
C MET A 513 -24.40 6.60 -20.32
N PHE A 514 -23.53 7.54 -20.66
CA PHE A 514 -23.90 8.74 -21.44
C PHE A 514 -24.42 8.36 -22.83
N LEU A 515 -23.66 7.54 -23.58
CA LEU A 515 -24.05 7.12 -24.92
C LEU A 515 -25.32 6.29 -24.90
N SER A 516 -25.47 5.37 -23.95
CA SER A 516 -26.70 4.59 -23.80
C SER A 516 -27.93 5.49 -23.60
N ALA A 517 -27.80 6.59 -22.84
CA ALA A 517 -28.87 7.57 -22.67
C ALA A 517 -29.08 8.45 -23.91
N ALA A 518 -28.00 8.84 -24.60
CA ALA A 518 -28.03 9.62 -25.84
C ALA A 518 -28.72 8.90 -27.00
N PHE A 519 -28.60 7.57 -27.07
CA PHE A 519 -29.30 6.73 -28.03
C PHE A 519 -30.68 6.27 -27.53
N GLU A 520 -31.19 6.83 -26.42
CA GLU A 520 -32.50 6.49 -25.83
C GLU A 520 -32.67 5.01 -25.46
N LEU A 521 -31.56 4.27 -25.32
CA LEU A 521 -31.58 2.85 -24.93
C LEU A 521 -31.89 2.67 -23.45
N VAL A 522 -31.64 3.70 -22.64
CA VAL A 522 -31.84 3.74 -21.19
C VAL A 522 -32.45 5.08 -20.75
N PRO A 523 -33.02 5.20 -19.54
CA PRO A 523 -33.60 6.45 -19.06
C PRO A 523 -32.58 7.59 -18.99
N THR A 524 -33.08 8.83 -18.98
CA THR A 524 -32.24 10.05 -18.84
C THR A 524 -31.40 10.06 -17.56
N LEU A 525 -31.76 9.24 -16.56
CA LEU A 525 -30.94 8.93 -15.39
C LEU A 525 -29.49 8.54 -15.77
N GLY A 526 -29.28 7.88 -16.90
CA GLY A 526 -27.96 7.49 -17.39
C GLY A 526 -26.99 8.66 -17.56
N TYR A 527 -27.48 9.85 -17.92
CA TYR A 527 -26.66 11.07 -18.00
C TYR A 527 -26.09 11.48 -16.65
N TYR A 528 -26.84 11.27 -15.56
CA TYR A 528 -26.45 11.69 -14.22
C TYR A 528 -25.59 10.63 -13.51
N LEU A 529 -25.74 9.35 -13.88
CA LEU A 529 -24.95 8.27 -13.30
C LEU A 529 -23.45 8.34 -13.63
N ILE A 530 -23.02 9.15 -14.61
CA ILE A 530 -21.61 9.48 -14.85
C ILE A 530 -20.90 10.09 -13.64
N LEU A 531 -21.66 10.77 -12.77
CA LEU A 531 -21.12 11.43 -11.58
C LEU A 531 -20.56 10.44 -10.56
N SER A 532 -21.04 9.19 -10.56
CA SER A 532 -20.58 8.12 -9.66
C SER A 532 -19.13 7.68 -9.95
N PRO A 533 -18.76 7.18 -11.14
CA PRO A 533 -17.37 6.85 -11.43
C PRO A 533 -16.45 8.08 -11.36
N ALA A 534 -16.95 9.29 -11.71
CA ALA A 534 -16.20 10.53 -11.55
C ALA A 534 -15.89 10.83 -10.07
N PHE A 535 -16.86 10.64 -9.17
CA PHE A 535 -16.69 10.83 -7.73
C PHE A 535 -15.58 9.93 -7.17
N ILE A 536 -15.59 8.62 -7.47
CA ILE A 536 -14.53 7.71 -6.98
C ILE A 536 -13.15 8.16 -7.47
N VAL A 537 -13.03 8.50 -8.75
CA VAL A 537 -11.75 8.95 -9.34
C VAL A 537 -11.27 10.24 -8.68
N ILE A 538 -12.15 11.22 -8.50
CA ILE A 538 -11.82 12.49 -7.84
C ILE A 538 -11.38 12.26 -6.40
N CYS A 539 -12.16 11.51 -5.61
CA CYS A 539 -11.81 11.15 -4.25
C CYS A 539 -10.42 10.51 -4.23
N PHE A 540 -10.21 9.47 -5.03
CA PHE A 540 -8.94 8.77 -5.09
C PHE A 540 -7.75 9.68 -5.46
N PHE A 541 -7.90 10.59 -6.43
CA PHE A 541 -6.86 11.57 -6.77
C PHE A 541 -6.60 12.57 -5.64
N VAL A 542 -7.65 13.04 -4.96
CA VAL A 542 -7.52 13.94 -3.80
C VAL A 542 -6.78 13.24 -2.67
N PHE A 543 -7.12 11.99 -2.37
CA PHE A 543 -6.44 11.18 -1.35
C PHE A 543 -4.97 10.94 -1.69
N GLN A 544 -4.65 10.68 -2.97
CA GLN A 544 -3.25 10.55 -3.39
C GLN A 544 -2.46 11.86 -3.32
N LYS A 545 -3.03 12.96 -3.82
CA LYS A 545 -2.35 14.26 -3.84
C LYS A 545 -2.15 14.81 -2.43
N ARG A 546 -3.11 14.60 -1.53
CA ARG A 546 -3.05 15.05 -0.13
C ARG A 546 -2.41 14.03 0.82
N ARG A 547 -2.01 12.85 0.33
CA ARG A 547 -1.50 11.70 1.12
C ARG A 547 -2.25 11.50 2.43
N VAL A 548 -3.58 11.63 2.37
CA VAL A 548 -4.43 11.36 3.52
C VAL A 548 -4.30 9.88 3.82
N GLN A 549 -4.06 9.57 5.09
CA GLN A 549 -3.79 8.21 5.49
C GLN A 549 -4.99 7.30 5.23
N PRO A 550 -4.70 6.04 4.84
CA PRO A 550 -5.71 4.99 4.86
C PRO A 550 -6.31 4.86 6.27
N GLY A 551 -7.59 4.50 6.32
CA GLY A 551 -8.31 4.29 7.57
C GLY A 551 -9.81 4.49 7.37
N THR A 552 -10.55 4.52 8.47
CA THR A 552 -12.01 4.52 8.48
C THR A 552 -12.65 5.65 7.68
N LEU A 553 -12.12 6.87 7.76
CA LEU A 553 -12.63 8.02 7.00
C LEU A 553 -12.41 7.87 5.49
N PHE A 554 -11.26 7.33 5.07
CA PHE A 554 -11.00 7.07 3.65
C PHE A 554 -11.99 6.05 3.10
N GLU A 555 -12.22 4.96 3.85
CA GLU A 555 -13.19 3.93 3.47
C GLU A 555 -14.59 4.51 3.38
N ALA A 556 -15.03 5.28 4.38
CA ALA A 556 -16.33 5.94 4.37
C ALA A 556 -16.54 6.83 3.14
N ILE A 557 -15.52 7.62 2.76
CA ILE A 557 -15.63 8.52 1.61
C ILE A 557 -15.69 7.75 0.29
N ILE A 558 -14.90 6.69 0.12
CA ILE A 558 -14.98 5.85 -1.09
C ILE A 558 -16.33 5.12 -1.17
N ASP A 559 -16.81 4.57 -0.06
CA ASP A 559 -18.09 3.86 -0.02
C ASP A 559 -19.30 4.80 -0.12
N SER A 560 -19.14 6.09 0.20
CA SER A 560 -20.15 7.13 -0.03
C SER A 560 -20.57 7.21 -1.50
N ASN A 561 -19.75 6.72 -2.43
CA ASN A 561 -20.10 6.66 -3.85
C ASN A 561 -21.43 5.92 -4.12
N PHE A 562 -21.65 4.81 -3.41
CA PHE A 562 -22.87 4.02 -3.60
C PHE A 562 -24.11 4.76 -3.07
N ILE A 563 -23.96 5.45 -1.94
CA ILE A 563 -25.01 6.32 -1.38
C ILE A 563 -25.29 7.50 -2.33
N PHE A 564 -24.23 8.12 -2.84
CA PHE A 564 -24.32 9.21 -3.81
C PHE A 564 -25.06 8.79 -5.09
N THR A 565 -24.84 7.55 -5.55
CA THR A 565 -25.57 6.97 -6.69
C THR A 565 -27.08 6.87 -6.42
N GLY A 566 -27.48 6.42 -5.23
CA GLY A 566 -28.88 6.41 -4.82
C GLY A 566 -29.47 7.81 -4.69
N LEU A 567 -28.72 8.76 -4.14
CA LEU A 567 -29.14 10.16 -4.01
C LEU A 567 -29.38 10.84 -5.37
N ILE A 568 -28.47 10.66 -6.33
CA ILE A 568 -28.65 11.14 -7.72
C ILE A 568 -29.97 10.60 -8.29
N THR A 569 -30.22 9.31 -8.09
CA THR A 569 -31.43 8.67 -8.61
C THR A 569 -32.69 9.21 -7.95
N PHE A 570 -32.67 9.43 -6.64
CA PHE A 570 -33.79 10.03 -5.90
C PHE A 570 -34.10 11.45 -6.38
N LEU A 571 -33.07 12.29 -6.53
CA LEU A 571 -33.23 13.66 -7.05
C LEU A 571 -33.76 13.68 -8.48
N TRP A 572 -33.32 12.74 -9.32
CA TRP A 572 -33.82 12.58 -10.69
C TRP A 572 -35.32 12.20 -10.72
N GLN A 573 -35.78 11.29 -9.84
CA GLN A 573 -37.21 10.98 -9.73
C GLN A 573 -38.04 12.18 -9.30
N LEU A 574 -37.54 12.99 -8.35
CA LEU A 574 -38.22 14.22 -7.91
C LEU A 574 -38.34 15.26 -9.03
N ALA A 575 -37.41 15.27 -9.98
CA ALA A 575 -37.41 16.18 -11.12
C ALA A 575 -38.36 15.72 -12.26
N GLY A 576 -39.16 14.67 -12.06
CA GLY A 576 -40.10 14.15 -13.07
C GLY A 576 -39.44 13.23 -14.10
N GLY A 577 -38.36 12.55 -13.70
CA GLY A 577 -37.54 11.66 -14.53
C GLY A 577 -38.28 10.54 -15.26
#